data_AF-A0A839DYJ7-F1
#
_entry.id   AF-A0A839DYJ7-F1
#
_cell.length_a   1.000
_cell.length_b   1.000
_cell.length_c   1.000
_cell.angle_alpha   90.00
_cell.angle_beta   90.00
_cell.angle_gamma   90.00
#
_symmetry.space_group_name_H-M   'P 1'
#
loop_
_entity.id
_entity.type
_entity.pdbx_description
1 polymer ?
#
loop_
_entity_poly.entity_id
_entity_poly.type
_entity_poly.pdbx_seq_one_letter_code
_entity_poly.pdbx_strand_id
1 'polypeptide(L)'
;MLGYRLLPLLVGRNVHIATSSDVHDLMLLGGRAIAFSAPEVTEELRYEASHLSETWLSVPDRMFRDQPRRTPEGKTFVGEYWVDGSGGVTGEYRPNPAYRPSPVPLGFPEPENSLERTLQLYETGHVSDEGLASALGESEFALVTTEDGAASLFPVGDGRAVVAASSTKYLPNFAEGVREGTAESVEPLLAEGDLIIDIGTRHQAQLAGAQLLAALEAGGTDGAAEQAPERSEQATPPPRPAPAPQPPPNPHERFMGSMVAGALGDALGYGIEFQPIEMIRRSRGEQGVTGPVTRDGVAEISDDTQMMLFTLEGLIRAHVARRISPVDNDPIPEVQHAYQRWLHTQNRPWRQAGGPYAVHLPQPDGWLSTNRALYAARAPGNTCMTALMNFAQTRVSANFAGPINDSKGCGGVMRAAPVAVWSNDPAEVFHAAAGTAALTHGHPSGYLSAGVLATIVHQLIRSVSLSDSVRMVRELLIRWRGHEEQLRAMDTATRLAERGVLTPEEITAEIGEGRIGEEALAIGLYAVLATDNLRDAMLLSVNHSGDSDSTGIVCGNIAGAVHGMRGIPHDWPSVLELHDVIEALSRDALAEFSPEPPTDAAWTRRYPAW
;
A
#
# COMPACT_ATOMS: atom_id res chain seq x y z
N MET A 1 8.20 31.51 -8.94
CA MET A 1 7.07 31.89 -9.83
C MET A 1 7.29 31.51 -11.32
N LEU A 2 8.49 31.09 -11.75
CA LEU A 2 8.73 30.57 -13.11
C LEU A 2 8.29 29.09 -13.31
N GLY A 3 8.37 28.25 -12.27
CA GLY A 3 8.15 26.79 -12.39
C GLY A 3 6.76 26.37 -12.87
N TYR A 4 5.70 27.06 -12.44
CA TYR A 4 4.32 26.71 -12.84
C TYR A 4 3.99 27.02 -14.31
N ARG A 5 4.78 27.88 -14.98
CA ARG A 5 4.59 28.19 -16.41
C ARG A 5 5.22 27.15 -17.34
N LEU A 6 6.13 26.31 -16.84
CA LEU A 6 6.81 25.29 -17.63
C LEU A 6 6.01 23.99 -17.72
N LEU A 7 5.25 23.63 -16.67
CA LEU A 7 4.51 22.35 -16.57
C LEU A 7 3.71 21.95 -17.84
N PRO A 8 2.94 22.83 -18.50
CA PRO A 8 2.21 22.45 -19.73
C PRO A 8 3.13 22.16 -20.94
N LEU A 9 4.36 22.70 -20.94
CA LEU A 9 5.37 22.49 -22.00
C LEU A 9 6.21 21.22 -21.75
N LEU A 10 6.08 20.61 -20.56
CA LEU A 10 6.81 19.41 -20.13
C LEU A 10 6.02 18.13 -20.38
N VAL A 11 4.74 18.22 -20.72
CA VAL A 11 3.88 17.07 -21.06
C VAL A 11 4.50 16.32 -22.24
N GLY A 12 4.96 15.09 -21.98
CA GLY A 12 5.60 14.24 -22.99
C GLY A 12 7.09 14.55 -23.25
N ARG A 13 7.74 15.40 -22.46
CA ARG A 13 9.18 15.70 -22.57
C ARG A 13 9.93 15.26 -21.32
N ASN A 14 11.08 14.62 -21.54
CA ASN A 14 11.96 14.23 -20.44
C ASN A 14 12.85 15.42 -20.07
N VAL A 15 12.62 15.99 -18.88
CA VAL A 15 13.31 17.21 -18.44
C VAL A 15 14.05 16.95 -17.14
N HIS A 16 15.36 17.17 -17.20
CA HIS A 16 16.25 17.18 -16.05
C HIS A 16 16.27 18.58 -15.45
N ILE A 17 15.89 18.68 -14.17
CA ILE A 17 16.02 19.91 -13.40
C ILE A 17 17.24 19.74 -12.51
N ALA A 18 18.39 20.22 -12.98
CA ALA A 18 19.60 20.32 -12.17
C ALA A 18 19.47 21.54 -11.25
N THR A 19 19.54 21.32 -9.93
CA THR A 19 19.59 22.41 -8.95
C THR A 19 21.01 22.56 -8.43
N SER A 20 21.44 23.79 -8.12
CA SER A 20 22.82 24.04 -7.71
C SER A 20 23.12 23.38 -6.36
N SER A 21 24.11 22.47 -6.36
CA SER A 21 24.85 21.90 -5.23
C SER A 21 23.99 21.51 -4.01
N ASP A 22 23.77 20.20 -3.88
CA ASP A 22 23.21 19.49 -2.72
C ASP A 22 21.69 19.32 -2.63
N VAL A 23 20.95 19.48 -3.73
CA VAL A 23 19.52 19.13 -3.77
C VAL A 23 19.23 18.28 -5.01
N HIS A 24 18.62 17.12 -4.77
CA HIS A 24 18.20 16.09 -5.72
C HIS A 24 17.96 16.60 -7.15
N ASP A 25 18.52 15.92 -8.14
CA ASP A 25 18.09 16.12 -9.51
C ASP A 25 16.64 15.63 -9.60
N LEU A 26 15.79 16.34 -10.34
CA LEU A 26 14.41 15.92 -10.56
C LEU A 26 14.25 15.57 -12.04
N MET A 27 13.91 14.32 -12.32
CA MET A 27 13.63 13.86 -13.67
C MET A 27 12.12 13.84 -13.88
N LEU A 28 11.63 14.66 -14.80
CA LEU A 28 10.25 14.61 -15.25
C LEU A 28 10.13 13.59 -16.39
N LEU A 29 9.29 12.58 -16.24
CA LEU A 29 8.98 11.58 -17.28
C LEU A 29 7.48 11.61 -17.56
N GLY A 30 7.10 12.17 -18.71
CA GLY A 30 5.70 12.45 -19.02
C GLY A 30 5.09 13.39 -17.97
N GLY A 31 4.12 12.90 -17.19
CA GLY A 31 3.47 13.65 -16.10
C GLY A 31 4.04 13.38 -14.69
N ARG A 32 5.13 12.61 -14.56
CA ARG A 32 5.67 12.14 -13.28
C ARG A 32 6.95 12.86 -12.92
N ALA A 33 7.14 13.17 -11.64
CA ALA A 33 8.40 13.65 -11.07
C ALA A 33 9.10 12.52 -10.30
N ILE A 34 10.30 12.15 -10.72
CA ILE A 34 11.13 11.16 -10.04
C ILE A 34 12.30 11.89 -9.40
N ALA A 35 12.46 11.72 -8.08
CA ALA A 35 13.65 12.17 -7.38
C ALA A 35 14.84 11.33 -7.83
N PHE A 36 15.80 11.98 -8.47
CA PHE A 36 17.00 11.40 -9.00
C PHE A 36 18.15 11.74 -8.05
N SER A 37 18.47 10.80 -7.15
CA SER A 37 19.71 10.86 -6.37
C SER A 37 20.79 10.06 -7.07
N ALA A 38 22.05 10.47 -6.89
CA ALA A 38 23.19 9.69 -7.35
C ALA A 38 23.05 8.23 -6.84
N PRO A 39 23.24 7.22 -7.71
CA PRO A 39 23.08 5.82 -7.31
C PRO A 39 24.04 5.46 -6.19
N GLU A 40 23.63 4.61 -5.26
CA GLU A 40 24.53 4.11 -4.21
C GLU A 40 25.80 3.48 -4.83
N VAL A 41 26.96 3.80 -4.25
CA VAL A 41 28.25 3.20 -4.64
C VAL A 41 28.34 1.80 -4.04
N THR A 42 27.98 0.79 -4.84
CA THR A 42 27.98 -0.63 -4.43
C THR A 42 29.38 -1.25 -4.39
N GLU A 43 29.52 -2.43 -3.79
CA GLU A 43 30.80 -3.16 -3.79
C GLU A 43 31.24 -3.56 -5.20
N GLU A 44 30.32 -3.89 -6.10
CA GLU A 44 30.61 -4.18 -7.50
C GLU A 44 31.19 -2.94 -8.19
N LEU A 45 30.59 -1.76 -7.94
CA LEU A 45 31.09 -0.50 -8.50
C LEU A 45 32.49 -0.16 -7.94
N ARG A 46 32.74 -0.41 -6.66
CA ARG A 46 34.09 -0.24 -6.05
C ARG A 46 35.09 -1.24 -6.62
N TYR A 47 34.68 -2.48 -6.81
CA TYR A 47 35.53 -3.52 -7.39
C TYR A 47 35.94 -3.16 -8.83
N GLU A 48 35.01 -2.70 -9.64
CA GLU A 48 35.31 -2.24 -10.99
C GLU A 48 36.19 -1.00 -10.99
N ALA A 49 35.89 -0.02 -10.14
CA ALA A 49 36.70 1.18 -9.98
C ALA A 49 38.16 0.86 -9.60
N SER A 50 38.39 -0.20 -8.84
CA SER A 50 39.75 -0.61 -8.44
C SER A 50 40.68 -1.00 -9.60
N HIS A 51 40.12 -1.23 -10.80
CA HIS A 51 40.86 -1.53 -12.02
C HIS A 51 40.99 -0.32 -12.95
N LEU A 52 40.48 0.84 -12.53
CA LEU A 52 40.46 2.09 -13.28
C LEU A 52 41.27 3.17 -12.54
N SER A 53 41.65 4.22 -13.26
CA SER A 53 42.41 5.34 -12.67
C SER A 53 42.11 6.61 -13.44
N GLU A 54 41.81 7.70 -12.73
CA GLU A 54 41.54 9.04 -13.27
C GLU A 54 40.54 9.04 -14.45
N THR A 55 39.37 8.41 -14.25
CA THR A 55 38.36 8.26 -15.30
C THR A 55 36.92 8.26 -14.75
N TRP A 56 35.95 8.44 -15.64
CA TRP A 56 34.52 8.32 -15.33
C TRP A 56 34.06 6.86 -15.44
N LEU A 57 33.35 6.37 -14.43
CA LEU A 57 32.76 5.04 -14.37
C LEU A 57 31.24 5.13 -14.48
N SER A 58 30.67 4.60 -15.56
CA SER A 58 29.23 4.62 -15.80
C SER A 58 28.46 3.62 -14.95
N VAL A 59 27.33 4.06 -14.40
CA VAL A 59 26.44 3.27 -13.55
C VAL A 59 25.22 2.82 -14.36
N PRO A 60 25.08 1.52 -14.67
CA PRO A 60 23.92 1.03 -15.40
C PRO A 60 22.64 1.09 -14.55
N ASP A 61 21.50 1.26 -15.22
CA ASP A 61 20.18 1.02 -14.63
C ASP A 61 20.12 -0.39 -14.03
N ARG A 62 19.31 -0.57 -12.97
CA ARG A 62 19.15 -1.84 -12.26
C ARG A 62 18.89 -3.02 -13.20
N MET A 63 18.11 -2.85 -14.26
CA MET A 63 17.79 -3.93 -15.21
C MET A 63 18.97 -4.34 -16.10
N PHE A 64 19.97 -3.48 -16.27
CA PHE A 64 21.10 -3.68 -17.19
C PHE A 64 22.43 -3.93 -16.47
N ARG A 65 22.42 -4.08 -15.14
CA ARG A 65 23.64 -4.28 -14.33
C ARG A 65 24.46 -5.50 -14.72
N ASP A 66 23.78 -6.58 -15.09
CA ASP A 66 24.41 -7.87 -15.39
C ASP A 66 24.76 -8.04 -16.88
N GLN A 67 24.48 -7.03 -17.72
CA GLN A 67 24.78 -7.10 -19.15
C GLN A 67 26.23 -6.72 -19.44
N PRO A 68 26.89 -7.38 -20.41
CA PRO A 68 28.23 -7.00 -20.82
C PRO A 68 28.23 -5.53 -21.26
N ARG A 69 29.18 -4.73 -20.76
CA ARG A 69 29.33 -3.30 -21.10
C ARG A 69 29.81 -3.04 -22.53
N ARG A 70 29.49 -3.93 -23.46
CA ARG A 70 29.74 -3.75 -24.90
C ARG A 70 28.70 -2.80 -25.45
N THR A 71 29.00 -1.50 -25.30
CA THR A 71 28.22 -0.37 -25.84
C THR A 71 26.70 -0.48 -25.65
N PRO A 72 26.18 -0.28 -24.43
CA PRO A 72 24.76 -0.09 -24.24
C PRO A 72 24.37 1.34 -24.67
N GLU A 73 23.21 1.47 -25.32
CA GLU A 73 22.66 2.75 -25.73
C GLU A 73 22.69 3.75 -24.56
N GLY A 74 23.14 4.98 -24.80
CA GLY A 74 23.34 5.98 -23.73
C GLY A 74 22.12 6.20 -22.83
N LYS A 75 20.93 5.74 -23.18
CA LYS A 75 19.73 5.78 -22.34
C LYS A 75 19.70 4.78 -21.18
N THR A 76 20.56 3.75 -21.15
CA THR A 76 20.50 2.67 -20.13
C THR A 76 21.38 2.93 -18.90
N PHE A 77 22.13 4.03 -18.88
CA PHE A 77 22.99 4.41 -17.76
C PHE A 77 22.39 5.56 -16.98
N VAL A 78 22.38 5.44 -15.66
CA VAL A 78 21.84 6.45 -14.76
C VAL A 78 22.76 7.68 -14.75
N GLY A 79 24.07 7.47 -14.59
CA GLY A 79 25.08 8.53 -14.60
C GLY A 79 26.46 7.95 -14.41
N GLU A 80 27.43 8.76 -14.01
CA GLU A 80 28.83 8.38 -13.91
C GLU A 80 29.47 8.93 -12.64
N TYR A 81 30.35 8.14 -12.01
CA TYR A 81 31.18 8.61 -10.90
C TYR A 81 32.63 8.80 -11.33
N TRP A 82 33.33 9.80 -10.78
CA TRP A 82 34.77 9.94 -10.98
C TRP A 82 35.55 8.94 -10.13
N VAL A 83 36.49 8.25 -10.74
CA VAL A 83 37.44 7.33 -10.11
C VAL A 83 38.80 8.02 -9.99
N ASP A 84 39.33 8.09 -8.77
CA ASP A 84 40.61 8.74 -8.49
C ASP A 84 41.83 7.90 -8.93
N GLY A 85 43.04 8.43 -8.73
CA GLY A 85 44.29 7.76 -9.08
C GLY A 85 44.55 6.44 -8.33
N SER A 86 43.84 6.18 -7.23
CA SER A 86 43.94 4.96 -6.43
C SER A 86 42.91 3.88 -6.79
N GLY A 87 42.04 4.15 -7.77
CA GLY A 87 40.90 3.29 -8.10
C GLY A 87 39.71 3.46 -7.15
N GLY A 88 39.69 4.53 -6.36
CA GLY A 88 38.59 4.87 -5.46
C GLY A 88 37.47 5.63 -6.17
N VAL A 89 36.22 5.20 -5.99
CA VAL A 89 35.03 5.97 -6.41
C VAL A 89 34.89 7.20 -5.51
N THR A 90 34.94 8.39 -6.09
CA THR A 90 34.81 9.65 -5.34
C THR A 90 33.34 10.09 -5.21
N GLY A 91 33.10 11.18 -4.48
CA GLY A 91 31.77 11.81 -4.41
C GLY A 91 31.40 12.64 -5.65
N GLU A 92 32.28 12.76 -6.65
CA GLU A 92 31.99 13.50 -7.87
C GLU A 92 31.14 12.65 -8.81
N TYR A 93 29.90 13.10 -9.02
CA TYR A 93 28.88 12.41 -9.82
C TYR A 93 28.38 13.28 -10.97
N ARG A 94 28.27 12.69 -12.16
CA ARG A 94 27.72 13.30 -13.37
C ARG A 94 26.45 12.57 -13.79
N PRO A 95 25.26 13.21 -13.74
CA PRO A 95 24.03 12.58 -14.23
C PRO A 95 24.07 12.43 -15.75
N ASN A 96 23.41 11.39 -16.26
CA ASN A 96 23.29 11.18 -17.70
C ASN A 96 21.99 11.78 -18.25
N PRO A 97 22.04 12.84 -19.08
CA PRO A 97 20.84 13.51 -19.61
C PRO A 97 20.07 12.65 -20.64
N ALA A 98 20.71 11.61 -21.19
CA ALA A 98 20.08 10.70 -22.13
C ALA A 98 19.34 9.55 -21.42
N TYR A 99 19.53 9.39 -20.11
CA TYR A 99 18.96 8.29 -19.33
C TYR A 99 17.44 8.17 -19.53
N ARG A 100 16.97 6.93 -19.62
CA ARG A 100 15.57 6.53 -19.61
C ARG A 100 15.46 5.37 -18.63
N PRO A 101 14.75 5.52 -17.50
CA PRO A 101 14.56 4.41 -16.58
C PRO A 101 13.98 3.21 -17.29
N SER A 102 14.51 2.04 -16.97
CA SER A 102 13.93 0.78 -17.41
C SER A 102 12.61 0.49 -16.65
N PRO A 103 11.89 -0.59 -16.99
CA PRO A 103 10.71 -1.01 -16.24
C PRO A 103 10.95 -1.21 -14.74
N VAL A 104 12.15 -1.65 -14.33
CA VAL A 104 12.45 -2.01 -12.93
C VAL A 104 12.40 -0.80 -11.98
N PRO A 105 13.13 0.31 -12.21
CA PRO A 105 12.99 1.51 -11.36
C PRO A 105 11.60 2.15 -11.39
N LEU A 106 10.81 1.88 -12.44
CA LEU A 106 9.45 2.39 -12.57
C LEU A 106 8.39 1.48 -11.92
N GLY A 107 8.81 0.37 -11.31
CA GLY A 107 7.94 -0.55 -10.58
C GLY A 107 7.00 -1.35 -11.49
N PHE A 108 7.42 -1.65 -12.72
CA PHE A 108 6.72 -2.62 -13.56
C PHE A 108 6.87 -4.02 -12.94
N PRO A 109 5.87 -4.90 -13.10
CA PRO A 109 5.96 -6.28 -12.64
C PRO A 109 7.07 -7.04 -13.39
N GLU A 110 7.63 -8.08 -12.76
CA GLU A 110 8.57 -8.97 -13.45
C GLU A 110 7.86 -9.67 -14.63
N PRO A 111 8.40 -9.59 -15.86
CA PRO A 111 7.73 -10.16 -17.02
C PRO A 111 7.72 -11.68 -17.00
N GLU A 112 6.57 -12.30 -17.28
CA GLU A 112 6.42 -13.76 -17.31
C GLU A 112 6.93 -14.39 -18.60
N ASN A 113 6.98 -13.60 -19.68
CA ASN A 113 7.43 -14.05 -20.99
C ASN A 113 8.17 -12.94 -21.76
N SER A 114 8.77 -13.31 -22.90
CA SER A 114 9.54 -12.40 -23.76
C SER A 114 8.69 -11.26 -24.32
N LEU A 115 7.41 -11.50 -24.61
CA LEU A 115 6.49 -10.51 -25.15
C LEU A 115 6.15 -9.45 -24.10
N GLU A 116 5.82 -9.86 -22.88
CA GLU A 116 5.60 -8.95 -21.75
C GLU A 116 6.85 -8.10 -21.48
N ARG A 117 8.03 -8.73 -21.44
CA ARG A 117 9.30 -8.00 -21.28
C ARG A 117 9.49 -6.95 -22.37
N THR A 118 9.16 -7.30 -23.61
CA THR A 118 9.29 -6.41 -24.76
C THR A 118 8.29 -5.26 -24.69
N LEU A 119 7.04 -5.52 -24.29
CA LEU A 119 6.01 -4.50 -24.09
C LEU A 119 6.39 -3.49 -23.02
N GLN A 120 6.90 -3.96 -21.88
CA GLN A 120 7.38 -3.07 -20.83
C GLN A 120 8.58 -2.23 -21.29
N LEU A 121 9.51 -2.82 -22.03
CA LEU A 121 10.65 -2.10 -22.61
C LEU A 121 10.22 -1.12 -23.71
N TYR A 122 9.19 -1.44 -24.48
CA TYR A 122 8.60 -0.57 -25.49
C TYR A 122 7.98 0.68 -24.84
N GLU A 123 7.14 0.49 -23.81
CA GLU A 123 6.54 1.59 -23.04
C GLU A 123 7.60 2.52 -22.42
N THR A 124 8.73 1.96 -22.02
CA THR A 124 9.83 2.72 -21.41
C THR A 124 10.83 3.30 -22.43
N GLY A 125 10.56 3.16 -23.73
CA GLY A 125 11.36 3.72 -24.83
C GLY A 125 12.66 2.97 -25.11
N HIS A 126 12.77 1.74 -24.62
CA HIS A 126 13.92 0.86 -24.84
C HIS A 126 13.78 -0.04 -26.08
N VAL A 127 12.56 -0.26 -26.56
CA VAL A 127 12.24 -1.02 -27.79
C VAL A 127 11.53 -0.11 -28.80
N SER A 128 11.84 -0.25 -30.09
CA SER A 128 11.16 0.46 -31.19
C SER A 128 9.89 -0.26 -31.64
N ASP A 129 9.05 0.41 -32.43
CA ASP A 129 7.87 -0.20 -33.06
C ASP A 129 8.23 -1.46 -33.86
N GLU A 130 9.34 -1.43 -34.60
CA GLU A 130 9.89 -2.56 -35.36
C GLU A 130 10.31 -3.72 -34.44
N GLY A 131 10.95 -3.41 -33.31
CA GLY A 131 11.37 -4.41 -32.33
C GLY A 131 10.18 -5.05 -31.62
N LEU A 132 9.14 -4.27 -31.31
CA LEU A 132 7.90 -4.80 -30.74
C LEU A 132 7.15 -5.66 -31.76
N ALA A 133 7.07 -5.22 -33.02
CA ALA A 133 6.46 -5.98 -34.10
C ALA A 133 7.18 -7.33 -34.33
N SER A 134 8.52 -7.34 -34.33
CA SER A 134 9.31 -8.56 -34.43
C SER A 134 9.03 -9.52 -33.26
N ALA A 135 8.97 -9.01 -32.03
CA ALA A 135 8.67 -9.83 -30.86
C ALA A 135 7.25 -10.42 -30.91
N LEU A 136 6.26 -9.66 -31.41
CA LEU A 136 4.91 -10.15 -31.65
C LEU A 136 4.87 -11.23 -32.74
N GLY A 137 5.69 -11.09 -33.79
CA GLY A 137 5.85 -12.09 -34.84
C GLY A 137 6.33 -13.46 -34.33
N GLU A 138 7.18 -13.45 -33.30
CA GLU A 138 7.80 -14.64 -32.73
C GLU A 138 7.09 -15.20 -31.48
N SER A 139 6.02 -14.54 -31.01
CA SER A 139 5.36 -14.88 -29.76
C SER A 139 3.96 -15.44 -29.95
N GLU A 140 3.60 -16.37 -29.06
CA GLU A 140 2.20 -16.73 -28.81
C GLU A 140 1.61 -15.74 -27.80
N PHE A 141 0.34 -15.39 -28.00
CA PHE A 141 -0.41 -14.48 -27.14
C PHE A 141 -1.86 -14.94 -27.00
N ALA A 142 -2.56 -14.47 -25.98
CA ALA A 142 -3.99 -14.73 -25.80
C ALA A 142 -4.81 -13.78 -26.67
N LEU A 143 -5.55 -14.30 -27.63
CA LEU A 143 -6.38 -13.54 -28.55
C LEU A 143 -7.84 -13.56 -28.10
N VAL A 144 -8.44 -12.38 -27.96
CA VAL A 144 -9.86 -12.24 -27.63
C VAL A 144 -10.71 -12.61 -28.85
N THR A 145 -11.73 -13.44 -28.65
CA THR A 145 -12.64 -13.92 -29.69
C THR A 145 -14.09 -13.56 -29.40
N THR A 146 -14.95 -13.67 -30.40
CA THR A 146 -16.41 -13.64 -30.20
C THR A 146 -16.89 -14.88 -29.45
N GLU A 147 -18.16 -14.90 -29.04
CA GLU A 147 -18.79 -16.07 -28.37
C GLU A 147 -18.60 -17.39 -29.14
N ASP A 148 -18.59 -17.34 -30.48
CA ASP A 148 -18.39 -18.51 -31.34
C ASP A 148 -16.91 -18.94 -31.48
N GLY A 149 -15.98 -18.29 -30.76
CA GLY A 149 -14.55 -18.59 -30.78
C GLY A 149 -13.78 -18.02 -31.98
N ALA A 150 -14.40 -17.16 -32.79
CA ALA A 150 -13.76 -16.55 -33.96
C ALA A 150 -12.97 -15.28 -33.58
N ALA A 151 -11.78 -15.11 -34.16
CA ALA A 151 -11.04 -13.85 -34.05
C ALA A 151 -11.80 -12.73 -34.77
N SER A 152 -11.89 -11.56 -34.16
CA SER A 152 -12.68 -10.44 -34.69
C SER A 152 -12.09 -9.09 -34.30
N LEU A 153 -12.57 -8.05 -34.97
CA LEU A 153 -12.26 -6.66 -34.70
C LEU A 153 -13.31 -6.05 -33.76
N PHE A 154 -12.88 -5.65 -32.57
CA PHE A 154 -13.71 -5.04 -31.54
C PHE A 154 -13.70 -3.51 -31.66
N PRO A 155 -14.81 -2.82 -31.35
CA PRO A 155 -14.83 -1.37 -31.28
C PRO A 155 -13.99 -0.89 -30.08
N VAL A 156 -12.98 -0.06 -30.35
CA VAL A 156 -12.13 0.56 -29.31
C VAL A 156 -11.96 2.05 -29.62
N GLY A 157 -12.53 2.90 -28.78
CA GLY A 157 -12.64 4.33 -29.06
C GLY A 157 -13.45 4.61 -30.33
N ASP A 158 -12.91 5.41 -31.24
CA ASP A 158 -13.50 5.72 -32.55
C ASP A 158 -13.09 4.71 -33.66
N GLY A 159 -12.26 3.71 -33.31
CA GLY A 159 -11.69 2.74 -34.24
C GLY A 159 -12.10 1.30 -33.98
N ARG A 160 -11.49 0.37 -34.73
CA ARG A 160 -11.62 -1.07 -34.52
C ARG A 160 -10.24 -1.69 -34.33
N ALA A 161 -10.14 -2.61 -33.38
CA ALA A 161 -8.89 -3.29 -33.09
C ALA A 161 -9.08 -4.77 -32.81
N VAL A 162 -8.07 -5.56 -33.17
CA VAL A 162 -7.85 -6.89 -32.62
C VAL A 162 -7.36 -6.69 -31.19
N VAL A 163 -7.97 -7.38 -30.24
CA VAL A 163 -7.57 -7.28 -28.83
C VAL A 163 -6.85 -8.56 -28.43
N ALA A 164 -5.62 -8.41 -27.95
CA ALA A 164 -4.77 -9.48 -27.49
C ALA A 164 -4.25 -9.20 -26.08
N ALA A 165 -3.70 -10.23 -25.45
CA ALA A 165 -3.01 -10.13 -24.18
C ALA A 165 -1.74 -10.98 -24.22
N SER A 166 -0.62 -10.46 -23.73
CA SER A 166 0.67 -11.15 -23.68
C SER A 166 0.63 -12.38 -22.78
N SER A 167 -0.32 -12.44 -21.84
CA SER A 167 -0.74 -13.68 -21.18
C SER A 167 -2.18 -13.57 -20.69
N THR A 168 -2.77 -14.68 -20.26
CA THR A 168 -4.18 -14.72 -19.82
C THR A 168 -4.47 -13.81 -18.62
N LYS A 169 -3.46 -13.39 -17.84
CA LYS A 169 -3.65 -12.46 -16.71
C LYS A 169 -3.99 -11.04 -17.15
N TYR A 170 -3.70 -10.68 -18.40
CA TYR A 170 -3.96 -9.35 -18.98
C TYR A 170 -5.16 -9.33 -19.93
N LEU A 171 -5.95 -10.40 -19.92
CA LEU A 171 -7.21 -10.42 -20.63
C LEU A 171 -8.15 -9.34 -20.05
N PRO A 172 -8.79 -8.53 -20.90
CA PRO A 172 -9.75 -7.56 -20.43
C PRO A 172 -11.03 -8.25 -19.96
N ASN A 173 -11.72 -7.63 -18.99
CA ASN A 173 -12.94 -8.18 -18.40
C ASN A 173 -14.10 -8.40 -19.39
N PHE A 174 -14.05 -7.78 -20.58
CA PHE A 174 -15.04 -7.97 -21.63
C PHE A 174 -14.72 -9.16 -22.56
N ALA A 175 -13.60 -9.87 -22.34
CA ALA A 175 -13.25 -11.03 -23.15
C ALA A 175 -14.24 -12.18 -22.89
N GLU A 176 -15.19 -12.36 -23.80
CA GLU A 176 -16.20 -13.42 -23.75
C GLU A 176 -15.64 -14.77 -24.24
N GLY A 177 -14.66 -14.73 -25.14
CA GLY A 177 -13.92 -15.89 -25.63
C GLY A 177 -12.43 -15.60 -25.76
N VAL A 178 -11.60 -16.62 -25.59
CA VAL A 178 -10.14 -16.53 -25.72
C VAL A 178 -9.61 -17.78 -26.39
N ARG A 179 -8.69 -17.58 -27.33
CA ARG A 179 -7.86 -18.65 -27.87
C ARG A 179 -6.41 -18.24 -27.95
N GLU A 180 -5.53 -19.20 -28.16
CA GLU A 180 -4.15 -18.94 -28.51
C GLU A 180 -4.07 -18.25 -29.89
N GLY A 181 -3.26 -17.20 -29.96
CA GLY A 181 -3.05 -16.37 -31.12
C GLY A 181 -1.57 -16.27 -31.47
N THR A 182 -1.31 -16.25 -32.77
CA THR A 182 -0.03 -15.95 -33.41
C THR A 182 -0.21 -14.78 -34.37
N ALA A 183 0.90 -14.22 -34.87
CA ALA A 183 0.87 -13.19 -35.91
C ALA A 183 0.04 -13.63 -37.14
N GLU A 184 0.25 -14.85 -37.64
CA GLU A 184 -0.52 -15.44 -38.75
C GLU A 184 -2.04 -15.45 -38.46
N SER A 185 -2.42 -15.68 -37.20
CA SER A 185 -3.82 -15.82 -36.81
C SER A 185 -4.59 -14.49 -36.73
N VAL A 186 -3.87 -13.37 -36.71
CA VAL A 186 -4.45 -12.01 -36.67
C VAL A 186 -4.20 -11.24 -37.97
N GLU A 187 -3.23 -11.66 -38.79
CA GLU A 187 -2.85 -11.04 -40.07
C GLU A 187 -4.05 -10.63 -40.96
N PRO A 188 -5.09 -11.47 -41.16
CA PRO A 188 -6.23 -11.11 -42.01
C PRO A 188 -7.06 -9.93 -41.46
N LEU A 189 -7.01 -9.68 -40.16
CA LEU A 189 -7.75 -8.62 -39.48
C LEU A 189 -6.98 -7.29 -39.43
N LEU A 190 -5.64 -7.34 -39.53
CA LEU A 190 -4.77 -6.18 -39.45
C LEU A 190 -4.89 -5.24 -40.67
N ALA A 191 -5.48 -5.72 -41.78
CA ALA A 191 -5.79 -4.88 -42.93
C ALA A 191 -6.94 -3.89 -42.66
N GLU A 192 -7.80 -4.20 -41.68
CA GLU A 192 -9.05 -3.48 -41.39
C GLU A 192 -9.08 -2.84 -39.98
N GLY A 193 -8.05 -3.07 -39.15
CA GLY A 193 -7.96 -2.49 -37.82
C GLY A 193 -6.59 -2.66 -37.17
N ASP A 194 -6.43 -2.04 -36.00
CA ASP A 194 -5.17 -2.06 -35.24
C ASP A 194 -5.03 -3.32 -34.39
N LEU A 195 -3.83 -3.58 -33.86
CA LEU A 195 -3.64 -4.53 -32.77
C LEU A 195 -3.46 -3.76 -31.46
N ILE A 196 -4.26 -4.11 -30.45
CA ILE A 196 -4.06 -3.64 -29.08
C ILE A 196 -3.73 -4.85 -28.22
N ILE A 197 -2.60 -4.78 -27.52
CA ILE A 197 -2.17 -5.82 -26.58
C ILE A 197 -2.10 -5.28 -25.15
N ASP A 198 -2.52 -6.11 -24.20
CA ASP A 198 -2.56 -5.81 -22.75
C ASP A 198 -3.36 -4.54 -22.43
N ILE A 199 -4.51 -4.39 -23.08
CA ILE A 199 -5.39 -3.21 -22.95
C ILE A 199 -5.73 -2.92 -21.48
N GLY A 200 -5.58 -1.66 -21.07
CA GLY A 200 -5.84 -1.21 -19.70
C GLY A 200 -4.68 -1.44 -18.73
N THR A 201 -3.58 -2.05 -19.16
CA THR A 201 -2.35 -2.14 -18.36
C THR A 201 -1.43 -0.93 -18.58
N ARG A 202 -0.40 -0.79 -17.73
CA ARG A 202 0.62 0.25 -17.86
C ARG A 202 1.54 0.07 -19.07
N HIS A 203 1.64 -1.14 -19.63
CA HIS A 203 2.48 -1.48 -20.79
C HIS A 203 1.63 -1.84 -22.01
N GLN A 204 0.37 -1.39 -22.04
CA GLN A 204 -0.47 -1.59 -23.21
C GLN A 204 0.23 -1.03 -24.45
N ALA A 205 0.13 -1.74 -25.57
CA ALA A 205 0.63 -1.24 -26.84
C ALA A 205 -0.47 -1.28 -27.89
N GLN A 206 -0.60 -0.19 -28.64
CA GLN A 206 -1.44 -0.11 -29.84
C GLN A 206 -0.54 0.06 -31.04
N LEU A 207 -0.63 -0.88 -31.97
CA LEU A 207 0.13 -0.90 -33.22
C LEU A 207 -0.82 -0.77 -34.39
N ALA A 208 -0.51 0.14 -35.31
CA ALA A 208 -1.29 0.27 -36.53
C ALA A 208 -1.17 -1.01 -37.35
N GLY A 209 -2.31 -1.59 -37.76
CA GLY A 209 -2.32 -2.88 -38.45
C GLY A 209 -1.45 -2.90 -39.73
N ALA A 210 -1.47 -1.81 -40.50
CA ALA A 210 -0.63 -1.65 -41.69
C ALA A 210 0.88 -1.61 -41.39
N GLN A 211 1.29 -1.05 -40.25
CA GLN A 211 2.70 -1.01 -39.84
C GLN A 211 3.16 -2.39 -39.37
N LEU A 212 2.31 -3.09 -38.62
CA LEU A 212 2.60 -4.45 -38.15
C LEU A 212 2.72 -5.43 -39.33
N LEU A 213 1.83 -5.35 -40.33
CA LEU A 213 1.94 -6.13 -41.57
C LEU A 213 3.27 -5.89 -42.29
N ALA A 214 3.66 -4.62 -42.48
CA ALA A 214 4.92 -4.29 -43.13
C ALA A 214 6.16 -4.81 -42.36
N ALA A 215 6.12 -4.81 -41.03
CA ALA A 215 7.20 -5.32 -40.19
C ALA A 215 7.29 -6.86 -40.23
N LEU A 216 6.14 -7.55 -40.23
CA LEU A 216 6.07 -9.01 -40.36
C LEU A 216 6.56 -9.48 -41.74
N GLU A 217 6.25 -8.74 -42.81
CA GLU A 217 6.76 -9.01 -44.16
C GLU A 217 8.28 -8.78 -44.28
N ALA A 218 8.81 -7.74 -43.61
CA ALA A 218 10.24 -7.42 -43.63
C ALA A 218 11.11 -8.45 -42.88
N GLY A 219 10.60 -9.05 -41.80
CA GLY A 219 11.27 -10.12 -41.05
C GLY A 219 11.39 -11.45 -41.82
N GLY A 220 10.68 -11.60 -42.95
CA GLY A 220 10.75 -12.77 -43.83
C GLY A 220 11.92 -12.77 -44.81
N THR A 221 12.69 -11.67 -44.91
CA THR A 221 13.83 -11.55 -45.81
C THR A 221 15.05 -10.96 -45.10
N ASP A 222 15.81 -11.81 -44.41
CA ASP A 222 17.28 -11.72 -44.42
C ASP A 222 17.89 -12.95 -43.73
N GLY A 223 18.26 -13.93 -44.55
CA GLY A 223 19.23 -14.93 -44.18
C GLY A 223 20.64 -14.42 -44.49
N ALA A 224 21.47 -14.20 -43.47
CA ALA A 224 22.94 -14.25 -43.58
C ALA A 224 23.61 -14.45 -42.21
N ALA A 225 23.74 -15.72 -41.84
CA ALA A 225 24.80 -16.36 -41.06
C ALA A 225 25.74 -15.51 -40.16
N GLU A 226 25.70 -15.80 -38.86
CA GLU A 226 26.93 -16.08 -38.10
C GLU A 226 26.74 -17.34 -37.24
N GLN A 227 27.77 -18.20 -37.27
CA GLN A 227 27.72 -19.62 -36.96
C GLN A 227 27.61 -19.92 -35.46
N ALA A 228 26.63 -20.75 -35.08
CA ALA A 228 26.61 -21.48 -33.81
C ALA A 228 27.30 -22.85 -33.98
N PRO A 229 28.12 -23.32 -33.01
CA PRO A 229 28.70 -24.65 -33.04
C PRO A 229 27.65 -25.73 -32.75
N GLU A 230 27.91 -26.92 -33.30
CA GLU A 230 27.01 -28.05 -33.48
C GLU A 230 26.28 -28.56 -32.22
N ARG A 231 25.03 -28.99 -32.44
CA ARG A 231 24.18 -29.73 -31.50
C ARG A 231 24.86 -31.02 -31.04
N SER A 232 25.03 -31.19 -29.73
CA SER A 232 25.04 -32.51 -29.10
C SER A 232 23.61 -32.89 -28.69
N GLU A 233 23.12 -34.00 -29.22
CA GLU A 233 21.92 -34.68 -28.71
C GLU A 233 22.05 -34.93 -27.21
N GLN A 234 21.14 -34.39 -26.39
CA GLN A 234 20.96 -34.86 -25.01
C GLN A 234 19.58 -34.50 -24.45
N ALA A 235 18.84 -35.58 -24.18
CA ALA A 235 17.78 -35.79 -23.19
C ALA A 235 16.69 -34.72 -23.01
N THR A 236 15.44 -35.16 -23.13
CA THR A 236 14.24 -34.46 -22.65
C THR A 236 14.49 -33.87 -21.26
N PRO A 237 14.33 -32.54 -21.06
CA PRO A 237 14.55 -31.95 -19.73
C PRO A 237 13.50 -32.52 -18.77
N PRO A 238 13.87 -32.82 -17.51
CA PRO A 238 12.87 -33.17 -16.52
C PRO A 238 11.89 -31.98 -16.36
N PRO A 239 10.64 -32.22 -15.95
CA PRO A 239 9.69 -31.14 -15.69
C PRO A 239 10.34 -30.09 -14.77
N ARG A 240 10.35 -28.83 -15.22
CA ARG A 240 10.90 -27.73 -14.40
C ARG A 240 10.08 -27.64 -13.11
N PRO A 241 10.74 -27.48 -11.94
CA PRO A 241 10.03 -27.27 -10.69
C PRO A 241 9.20 -25.99 -10.80
N ALA A 242 8.02 -25.97 -10.17
CA ALA A 242 7.17 -24.79 -10.09
C ALA A 242 7.98 -23.54 -9.70
N PRO A 243 7.67 -22.35 -10.26
CA PRO A 243 8.33 -21.11 -9.87
C PRO A 243 8.20 -20.94 -8.36
N ALA A 244 9.31 -20.53 -7.73
CA ALA A 244 9.34 -20.38 -6.29
C ALA A 244 8.28 -19.36 -5.88
N PRO A 245 7.43 -19.66 -4.87
CA PRO A 245 6.46 -18.70 -4.37
C PRO A 245 7.14 -17.38 -4.03
N GLN A 246 6.52 -16.25 -4.41
CA GLN A 246 7.02 -14.94 -4.02
C GLN A 246 7.31 -14.93 -2.51
N PRO A 247 8.40 -14.30 -2.06
CA PRO A 247 8.67 -14.22 -0.65
C PRO A 247 7.50 -13.51 0.04
N PRO A 248 7.05 -14.04 1.21
CA PRO A 248 5.97 -13.42 1.95
C PRO A 248 6.31 -11.97 2.28
N PRO A 249 5.31 -11.08 2.41
CA PRO A 249 5.57 -9.67 2.70
C PRO A 249 6.39 -9.54 3.98
N ASN A 250 7.34 -8.60 3.96
CA ASN A 250 8.24 -8.36 5.08
C ASN A 250 7.54 -7.52 6.18
N PRO A 251 8.12 -7.39 7.39
CA PRO A 251 7.48 -6.66 8.50
C PRO A 251 7.09 -5.22 8.17
N HIS A 252 7.92 -4.48 7.42
CA HIS A 252 7.65 -3.09 7.05
C HIS A 252 6.44 -3.00 6.11
N GLU A 253 6.39 -3.89 5.12
CA GLU A 253 5.30 -3.95 4.17
C GLU A 253 3.97 -4.37 4.83
N ARG A 254 4.03 -5.29 5.80
CA ARG A 254 2.86 -5.71 6.59
C ARG A 254 2.34 -4.57 7.46
N PHE A 255 3.22 -3.85 8.15
CA PHE A 255 2.80 -2.71 8.96
C PHE A 255 2.23 -1.58 8.10
N MET A 256 2.89 -1.23 6.99
CA MET A 256 2.37 -0.24 6.04
C MET A 256 1.01 -0.66 5.47
N GLY A 257 0.90 -1.93 5.07
CA GLY A 257 -0.35 -2.52 4.61
C GLY A 257 -1.46 -2.40 5.67
N SER A 258 -1.16 -2.70 6.93
CA SER A 258 -2.11 -2.55 8.05
C SER A 258 -2.62 -1.12 8.20
N MET A 259 -1.74 -0.13 8.18
CA MET A 259 -2.12 1.27 8.38
C MET A 259 -2.92 1.82 7.19
N VAL A 260 -2.48 1.57 5.95
CA VAL A 260 -3.15 2.08 4.75
C VAL A 260 -4.46 1.34 4.48
N ALA A 261 -4.47 0.00 4.58
CA ALA A 261 -5.70 -0.76 4.38
C ALA A 261 -6.72 -0.51 5.48
N GLY A 262 -6.28 -0.24 6.72
CA GLY A 262 -7.17 0.24 7.78
C GLY A 262 -7.87 1.54 7.39
N ALA A 263 -7.12 2.55 6.96
CA ALA A 263 -7.71 3.82 6.54
C ALA A 263 -8.61 3.69 5.29
N LEU A 264 -8.29 2.78 4.37
CA LEU A 264 -9.18 2.44 3.25
C LEU A 264 -10.47 1.76 3.72
N GLY A 265 -10.38 0.87 4.71
CA GLY A 265 -11.54 0.21 5.30
C GLY A 265 -12.50 1.18 5.97
N ASP A 266 -11.97 2.13 6.75
CA ASP A 266 -12.71 3.29 7.27
C ASP A 266 -13.40 4.04 6.11
N ALA A 267 -12.62 4.52 5.13
CA ALA A 267 -13.17 5.34 4.05
C ALA A 267 -14.20 4.61 3.15
N LEU A 268 -14.09 3.29 3.02
CA LEU A 268 -15.09 2.46 2.35
C LEU A 268 -16.43 2.46 3.11
N GLY A 269 -16.37 2.30 4.43
CA GLY A 269 -17.53 2.19 5.29
C GLY A 269 -18.17 3.53 5.63
N TYR A 270 -17.39 4.62 5.68
CA TYR A 270 -17.84 5.90 6.21
C TYR A 270 -19.02 6.49 5.42
N GLY A 271 -19.01 6.35 4.08
CA GLY A 271 -20.10 6.83 3.24
C GLY A 271 -21.41 6.04 3.34
N ILE A 272 -21.40 4.88 4.00
CA ILE A 272 -22.55 3.98 4.17
C ILE A 272 -22.85 3.63 5.64
N GLU A 273 -22.12 4.23 6.58
CA GLU A 273 -22.24 4.01 8.01
C GLU A 273 -23.72 4.11 8.46
N PHE A 274 -24.15 3.12 9.26
CA PHE A 274 -25.50 2.94 9.79
C PHE A 274 -26.64 2.82 8.76
N GLN A 275 -26.34 2.68 7.46
CA GLN A 275 -27.37 2.44 6.47
C GLN A 275 -27.82 0.97 6.54
N PRO A 276 -29.14 0.70 6.54
CA PRO A 276 -29.63 -0.66 6.33
C PRO A 276 -29.13 -1.22 5.00
N ILE A 277 -28.82 -2.52 4.93
CA ILE A 277 -28.30 -3.16 3.71
C ILE A 277 -29.19 -2.90 2.49
N GLU A 278 -30.51 -2.79 2.65
CA GLU A 278 -31.43 -2.49 1.56
C GLU A 278 -31.21 -1.08 0.99
N MET A 279 -30.82 -0.12 1.82
CA MET A 279 -30.48 1.24 1.40
C MET A 279 -29.11 1.30 0.72
N ILE A 280 -28.13 0.52 1.23
CA ILE A 280 -26.83 0.35 0.58
C ILE A 280 -27.05 -0.24 -0.82
N ARG A 281 -27.82 -1.32 -0.95
CA ARG A 281 -28.12 -1.94 -2.25
C ARG A 281 -28.87 -1.01 -3.20
N ARG A 282 -29.84 -0.24 -2.70
CA ARG A 282 -30.56 0.76 -3.52
C ARG A 282 -29.66 1.87 -4.07
N SER A 283 -28.65 2.28 -3.31
CA SER A 283 -27.77 3.38 -3.69
C SER A 283 -26.51 2.93 -4.45
N ARG A 284 -26.08 1.68 -4.26
CA ARG A 284 -24.80 1.14 -4.78
C ARG A 284 -24.95 -0.07 -5.71
N GLY A 285 -26.14 -0.63 -5.85
CA GLY A 285 -26.42 -1.86 -6.59
C GLY A 285 -26.50 -3.09 -5.67
N GLU A 286 -26.98 -4.22 -6.18
CA GLU A 286 -27.25 -5.43 -5.38
C GLU A 286 -26.04 -5.99 -4.61
N GLN A 287 -24.83 -5.73 -5.11
CA GLN A 287 -23.56 -6.13 -4.48
C GLN A 287 -23.10 -5.15 -3.39
N GLY A 288 -23.84 -4.07 -3.14
CA GLY A 288 -23.46 -3.00 -2.22
C GLY A 288 -22.23 -2.23 -2.69
N VAL A 289 -21.37 -1.83 -1.77
CA VAL A 289 -20.09 -1.16 -2.06
C VAL A 289 -19.14 -2.16 -2.72
N THR A 290 -18.50 -1.77 -3.83
CA THR A 290 -17.55 -2.60 -4.60
C THR A 290 -16.16 -1.98 -4.74
N GLY A 291 -15.96 -0.80 -4.15
CA GLY A 291 -14.73 0.00 -4.15
C GLY A 291 -14.91 1.33 -3.40
N PRO A 292 -13.88 2.18 -3.33
CA PRO A 292 -13.89 3.40 -2.52
C PRO A 292 -15.09 4.30 -2.81
N VAL A 293 -15.79 4.73 -1.75
CA VAL A 293 -16.91 5.65 -1.86
C VAL A 293 -16.36 7.07 -1.85
N THR A 294 -16.31 7.71 -3.03
CA THR A 294 -15.72 9.04 -3.16
C THR A 294 -16.75 10.17 -3.16
N ARG A 295 -16.37 11.30 -2.57
CA ARG A 295 -17.03 12.60 -2.69
C ARG A 295 -16.02 13.57 -3.30
N ASP A 296 -16.40 14.19 -4.42
CA ASP A 296 -15.51 15.07 -5.19
C ASP A 296 -14.15 14.42 -5.54
N GLY A 297 -14.18 13.10 -5.81
CA GLY A 297 -12.99 12.30 -6.16
C GLY A 297 -12.14 11.82 -4.99
N VAL A 298 -12.56 12.10 -3.75
CA VAL A 298 -11.83 11.73 -2.52
C VAL A 298 -12.66 10.76 -1.68
N ALA A 299 -12.07 9.64 -1.28
CA ALA A 299 -12.60 8.74 -0.27
C ALA A 299 -12.25 9.31 1.11
N GLU A 300 -13.24 9.89 1.76
CA GLU A 300 -13.09 10.61 3.04
C GLU A 300 -12.90 9.62 4.20
N ILE A 301 -12.00 9.93 5.13
CA ILE A 301 -11.80 9.15 6.35
C ILE A 301 -12.72 9.65 7.48
N SER A 302 -13.05 8.78 8.45
CA SER A 302 -13.84 9.12 9.64
C SER A 302 -12.96 9.48 10.85
N ASP A 303 -13.55 9.59 12.06
CA ASP A 303 -12.76 9.71 13.28
C ASP A 303 -11.88 8.49 13.56
N ASP A 304 -12.21 7.33 13.00
CA ASP A 304 -11.47 6.08 13.14
C ASP A 304 -10.01 6.24 12.71
N THR A 305 -9.78 6.63 11.45
CA THR A 305 -8.42 6.89 10.94
C THR A 305 -7.79 8.08 11.65
N GLN A 306 -8.54 9.15 11.92
CA GLN A 306 -7.98 10.32 12.60
C GLN A 306 -7.41 9.92 13.98
N MET A 307 -8.18 9.19 14.78
CA MET A 307 -7.73 8.72 16.08
C MET A 307 -6.61 7.69 15.97
N MET A 308 -6.66 6.78 14.98
CA MET A 308 -5.56 5.84 14.69
C MET A 308 -4.23 6.57 14.44
N LEU A 309 -4.25 7.66 13.66
CA LEU A 309 -3.06 8.48 13.41
C LEU A 309 -2.54 9.15 14.69
N PHE A 310 -3.43 9.67 15.54
CA PHE A 310 -3.00 10.24 16.83
C PHE A 310 -2.51 9.17 17.82
N THR A 311 -3.02 7.94 17.77
CA THR A 311 -2.44 6.80 18.50
C THR A 311 -1.00 6.56 18.03
N LEU A 312 -0.78 6.47 16.71
CA LEU A 312 0.53 6.20 16.14
C LEU A 312 1.54 7.30 16.46
N GLU A 313 1.15 8.57 16.33
CA GLU A 313 2.03 9.69 16.72
C GLU A 313 2.31 9.70 18.22
N GLY A 314 1.31 9.38 19.07
CA GLY A 314 1.50 9.26 20.52
C GLY A 314 2.52 8.18 20.88
N LEU A 315 2.51 7.05 20.18
CA LEU A 315 3.50 5.97 20.35
C LEU A 315 4.91 6.40 19.93
N ILE A 316 5.06 7.10 18.80
CA ILE A 316 6.35 7.65 18.37
C ILE A 316 6.89 8.60 19.45
N ARG A 317 6.05 9.51 19.95
CA ARG A 317 6.45 10.45 21.02
C ARG A 317 6.83 9.75 22.31
N ALA A 318 6.06 8.74 22.72
CA ALA A 318 6.38 7.92 23.88
C ALA A 318 7.74 7.21 23.74
N HIS A 319 8.06 6.70 22.55
CA HIS A 319 9.36 6.06 22.30
C HIS A 319 10.50 7.10 22.31
N VAL A 320 10.30 8.28 21.71
CA VAL A 320 11.25 9.40 21.80
C VAL A 320 11.48 9.80 23.26
N ALA A 321 10.42 9.93 24.06
CA ALA A 321 10.50 10.26 25.48
C ALA A 321 11.33 9.22 26.24
N ARG A 322 11.05 7.93 26.03
CA ARG A 322 11.79 6.79 26.60
C ARG A 322 13.28 6.82 26.25
N ARG A 323 13.65 7.22 25.03
CA ARG A 323 15.07 7.34 24.62
C ARG A 323 15.78 8.52 25.28
N ILE A 324 15.08 9.65 25.47
CA ILE A 324 15.64 10.86 26.08
C ILE A 324 15.79 10.69 27.59
N SER A 325 14.77 10.15 28.24
CA SER A 325 14.72 9.90 29.67
C SER A 325 14.15 8.50 29.89
N PRO A 326 14.99 7.48 30.14
CA PRO A 326 14.54 6.08 30.29
C PRO A 326 13.90 5.85 31.65
N VAL A 327 12.80 6.55 31.90
CA VAL A 327 11.93 6.43 33.07
C VAL A 327 10.54 6.07 32.58
N ASP A 328 9.99 4.98 33.14
CA ASP A 328 8.71 4.40 32.74
C ASP A 328 8.66 3.90 31.27
N ASN A 329 7.98 2.76 31.03
CA ASN A 329 7.82 2.14 29.71
C ASN A 329 6.34 2.19 29.26
N ASP A 330 5.54 3.07 29.85
CA ASP A 330 4.12 3.20 29.56
C ASP A 330 3.87 4.25 28.45
N PRO A 331 3.28 3.87 27.29
CA PRO A 331 2.94 4.83 26.24
C PRO A 331 1.67 5.62 26.54
N ILE A 332 0.85 5.20 27.51
CA ILE A 332 -0.50 5.73 27.75
C ILE A 332 -0.49 7.24 28.02
N PRO A 333 0.41 7.84 28.82
CA PRO A 333 0.40 9.29 29.08
C PRO A 333 0.60 10.14 27.81
N GLU A 334 1.47 9.68 26.90
CA GLU A 334 1.76 10.38 25.64
C GLU A 334 0.66 10.17 24.61
N VAL A 335 0.05 8.99 24.59
CA VAL A 335 -1.16 8.74 23.79
C VAL A 335 -2.35 9.56 24.32
N GLN A 336 -2.50 9.74 25.65
CA GLN A 336 -3.49 10.66 26.22
C GLN A 336 -3.25 12.10 25.73
N HIS A 337 -2.00 12.56 25.73
CA HIS A 337 -1.65 13.88 25.19
C HIS A 337 -2.01 13.98 23.70
N ALA A 338 -1.69 12.96 22.90
CA ALA A 338 -2.07 12.89 21.49
C ALA A 338 -3.59 12.95 21.28
N TYR A 339 -4.38 12.26 22.10
CA TYR A 339 -5.84 12.35 22.05
C TYR A 339 -6.39 13.72 22.44
N GLN A 340 -5.74 14.46 23.35
CA GLN A 340 -6.12 15.85 23.59
C GLN A 340 -5.82 16.75 22.38
N ARG A 341 -4.74 16.47 21.64
CA ARG A 341 -4.44 17.16 20.38
C ARG A 341 -5.45 16.80 19.29
N TRP A 342 -5.90 15.55 19.20
CA TRP A 342 -7.03 15.18 18.35
C TRP A 342 -8.32 15.90 18.76
N LEU A 343 -8.66 15.93 20.04
CA LEU A 343 -9.87 16.63 20.53
C LEU A 343 -9.88 18.10 20.11
N HIS A 344 -8.69 18.74 20.07
CA HIS A 344 -8.55 20.09 19.55
C HIS A 344 -8.88 20.21 18.06
N THR A 345 -8.45 19.25 17.23
CA THR A 345 -8.78 19.26 15.80
C THR A 345 -10.28 19.10 15.57
N GLN A 346 -11.01 18.50 16.51
CA GLN A 346 -12.48 18.42 16.51
C GLN A 346 -13.19 19.74 16.89
N ASN A 347 -12.63 20.88 16.47
CA ASN A 347 -13.15 22.24 16.68
C ASN A 347 -13.32 22.65 18.15
N ARG A 348 -12.48 22.09 19.04
CA ARG A 348 -12.43 22.49 20.45
C ARG A 348 -11.25 23.41 20.70
N PRO A 349 -11.41 24.59 21.31
CA PRO A 349 -10.28 25.47 21.61
C PRO A 349 -9.22 24.75 22.43
N TRP A 350 -7.93 24.92 22.11
CA TRP A 350 -6.83 24.22 22.80
C TRP A 350 -6.83 24.45 24.32
N ARG A 351 -7.22 25.64 24.79
CA ARG A 351 -7.37 25.93 26.23
C ARG A 351 -8.39 25.04 26.94
N GLN A 352 -9.33 24.46 26.21
CA GLN A 352 -10.33 23.52 26.73
C GLN A 352 -9.92 22.08 26.43
N ALA A 353 -9.44 21.79 25.22
CA ALA A 353 -9.07 20.45 24.80
C ALA A 353 -7.76 19.97 25.44
N GLY A 354 -6.73 20.82 25.52
CA GLY A 354 -5.40 20.43 26.01
C GLY A 354 -5.32 20.19 27.52
N GLY A 355 -6.34 20.56 28.30
CA GLY A 355 -6.40 20.27 29.74
C GLY A 355 -5.13 20.68 30.51
N PRO A 356 -4.46 19.76 31.22
CA PRO A 356 -3.21 20.06 31.94
C PRO A 356 -2.06 20.50 31.00
N TYR A 357 -2.02 20.00 29.77
CA TYR A 357 -0.97 20.34 28.78
C TYR A 357 -1.07 21.81 28.34
N ALA A 358 -2.29 22.35 28.22
CA ALA A 358 -2.54 23.73 27.80
C ALA A 358 -2.03 24.79 28.80
N VAL A 359 -1.66 24.38 30.03
CA VAL A 359 -1.02 25.26 31.02
C VAL A 359 0.42 25.57 30.62
N HIS A 360 1.12 24.60 30.03
CA HIS A 360 2.53 24.72 29.65
C HIS A 360 2.71 25.00 28.16
N LEU A 361 1.76 24.59 27.33
CA LEU A 361 1.78 24.76 25.87
C LEU A 361 0.62 25.68 25.43
N PRO A 362 0.88 26.91 24.97
CA PRO A 362 -0.19 27.84 24.57
C PRO A 362 -0.95 27.40 23.31
N GLN A 363 -0.39 26.48 22.52
CA GLN A 363 -0.96 25.84 21.33
C GLN A 363 -0.54 24.37 21.29
N PRO A 364 -1.28 23.47 20.60
CA PRO A 364 -0.83 22.10 20.39
C PRO A 364 0.48 22.08 19.61
N ASP A 365 1.32 21.08 19.86
CA ASP A 365 2.63 20.93 19.24
C ASP A 365 2.73 19.69 18.32
N GLY A 366 3.87 19.61 17.64
CA GLY A 366 4.30 18.57 16.72
C GLY A 366 3.49 18.45 15.42
N TRP A 367 4.03 17.65 14.52
CA TRP A 367 3.73 17.74 13.09
C TRP A 367 2.30 17.37 12.72
N LEU A 368 1.72 16.31 13.30
CA LEU A 368 0.40 15.83 12.86
C LEU A 368 -0.68 16.89 13.01
N SER A 369 -0.64 17.64 14.12
CA SER A 369 -1.60 18.72 14.44
C SER A 369 -1.56 19.92 13.48
N THR A 370 -0.54 20.00 12.63
CA THR A 370 -0.39 21.04 11.60
C THR A 370 -1.17 20.72 10.32
N ASN A 371 -1.57 19.46 10.11
CA ASN A 371 -2.34 19.04 8.95
C ASN A 371 -3.79 19.49 9.08
N ARG A 372 -4.21 20.46 8.25
CA ARG A 372 -5.52 21.12 8.38
C ARG A 372 -6.72 20.23 8.02
N ALA A 373 -6.55 19.20 7.20
CA ALA A 373 -7.64 18.27 6.88
C ALA A 373 -8.14 17.50 8.12
N LEU A 374 -7.28 17.27 9.12
CA LEU A 374 -7.66 16.63 10.39
C LEU A 374 -8.60 17.49 11.26
N TYR A 375 -8.87 18.74 10.88
CA TYR A 375 -9.82 19.63 11.57
C TYR A 375 -11.26 19.48 11.05
N ALA A 376 -11.47 18.66 10.02
CA ALA A 376 -12.81 18.24 9.62
C ALA A 376 -13.40 17.36 10.74
N ALA A 377 -14.52 17.80 11.30
CA ALA A 377 -15.26 17.03 12.31
C ALA A 377 -16.03 15.89 11.60
N ARG A 378 -15.44 14.69 11.62
CA ARG A 378 -15.93 13.50 10.92
C ARG A 378 -16.73 12.59 11.86
N ALA A 379 -17.87 13.10 12.34
CA ALA A 379 -18.82 12.37 13.21
C ALA A 379 -18.27 11.71 14.50
N PRO A 380 -17.35 12.34 15.26
CA PRO A 380 -16.68 11.68 16.37
C PRO A 380 -17.61 11.11 17.45
N GLY A 381 -17.32 9.88 17.90
CA GLY A 381 -18.12 9.20 18.92
C GLY A 381 -18.23 9.97 20.25
N ASN A 382 -19.46 10.09 20.78
CA ASN A 382 -19.74 10.85 22.01
C ASN A 382 -18.97 10.35 23.24
N THR A 383 -18.70 9.04 23.34
CA THR A 383 -17.91 8.44 24.42
C THR A 383 -16.50 9.02 24.43
N CYS A 384 -15.80 9.02 23.29
CA CYS A 384 -14.46 9.59 23.15
C CYS A 384 -14.47 11.08 23.51
N MET A 385 -15.40 11.85 22.93
CA MET A 385 -15.50 13.29 23.18
C MET A 385 -15.71 13.62 24.66
N THR A 386 -16.60 12.89 25.33
CA THR A 386 -16.91 13.11 26.75
C THR A 386 -15.75 12.70 27.65
N ALA A 387 -15.11 11.57 27.36
CA ALA A 387 -13.97 11.07 28.12
C ALA A 387 -12.76 12.01 28.07
N LEU A 388 -12.39 12.47 26.87
CA LEU A 388 -11.25 13.37 26.70
C LEU A 388 -11.53 14.77 27.28
N MET A 389 -12.78 15.23 27.25
CA MET A 389 -13.19 16.44 27.97
C MET A 389 -13.14 16.25 29.49
N ASN A 390 -13.53 15.08 30.01
CA ASN A 390 -13.42 14.77 31.43
C ASN A 390 -11.96 14.85 31.88
N PHE A 391 -11.04 14.18 31.18
CA PHE A 391 -9.61 14.29 31.46
C PHE A 391 -9.13 15.75 31.42
N ALA A 392 -9.54 16.51 30.40
CA ALA A 392 -9.12 17.91 30.28
C ALA A 392 -9.55 18.78 31.48
N GLN A 393 -10.71 18.50 32.05
CA GLN A 393 -11.28 19.23 33.18
C GLN A 393 -10.73 18.76 34.53
N THR A 394 -10.61 17.44 34.72
CA THR A 394 -10.30 16.83 36.03
C THR A 394 -8.81 16.53 36.21
N ARG A 395 -8.06 16.40 35.12
CA ARG A 395 -6.66 15.92 35.06
C ARG A 395 -6.48 14.48 35.55
N VAL A 396 -7.57 13.73 35.66
CA VAL A 396 -7.55 12.32 36.07
C VAL A 396 -7.68 11.46 34.82
N SER A 397 -6.62 10.74 34.47
CA SER A 397 -6.67 9.76 33.38
C SER A 397 -7.50 8.55 33.79
N ALA A 398 -8.43 8.16 32.93
CA ALA A 398 -9.14 6.90 33.06
C ALA A 398 -8.19 5.71 32.84
N ASN A 399 -8.47 4.59 33.49
CA ASN A 399 -7.76 3.34 33.33
C ASN A 399 -8.63 2.17 33.80
N PHE A 400 -8.14 0.94 33.71
CA PHE A 400 -8.89 -0.26 34.11
C PHE A 400 -9.38 -0.24 35.57
N ALA A 401 -8.61 0.35 36.49
CA ALA A 401 -8.96 0.42 37.92
C ALA A 401 -9.82 1.65 38.27
N GLY A 402 -9.78 2.68 37.44
CA GLY A 402 -10.57 3.90 37.55
C GLY A 402 -11.34 4.20 36.26
N PRO A 403 -12.34 3.37 35.89
CA PRO A 403 -13.16 3.63 34.72
C PRO A 403 -14.03 4.86 34.95
N ILE A 404 -14.18 5.69 33.92
CA ILE A 404 -15.00 6.92 33.95
C ILE A 404 -16.40 6.73 33.33
N ASN A 405 -16.64 5.56 32.73
CA ASN A 405 -17.90 5.13 32.13
C ASN A 405 -17.94 3.60 32.01
N ASP A 406 -19.03 3.06 31.47
CA ASP A 406 -19.21 1.64 31.18
C ASP A 406 -19.44 1.40 29.67
N SER A 407 -18.76 2.18 28.82
CA SER A 407 -18.96 2.12 27.35
C SER A 407 -18.31 0.89 26.74
N LYS A 408 -19.10 0.15 25.94
CA LYS A 408 -18.64 -0.95 25.07
C LYS A 408 -18.31 -0.53 23.63
N GLY A 409 -18.47 0.76 23.29
CA GLY A 409 -18.31 1.23 21.90
C GLY A 409 -17.00 0.79 21.22
N CYS A 410 -17.05 0.68 19.89
CA CYS A 410 -15.93 0.33 19.02
C CYS A 410 -14.74 1.33 19.04
N GLY A 411 -14.96 2.54 19.58
CA GLY A 411 -13.97 3.62 19.65
C GLY A 411 -12.63 3.26 20.30
N GLY A 412 -12.58 2.20 21.10
CA GLY A 412 -11.32 1.64 21.60
C GLY A 412 -10.54 0.88 20.53
N VAL A 413 -11.19 -0.01 19.80
CA VAL A 413 -10.57 -0.97 18.87
C VAL A 413 -10.20 -0.35 17.53
N MET A 414 -11.01 0.57 16.98
CA MET A 414 -10.79 1.18 15.66
C MET A 414 -9.43 1.88 15.50
N ARG A 415 -8.79 2.24 16.61
CA ARG A 415 -7.52 3.01 16.66
C ARG A 415 -6.35 2.26 17.31
N ALA A 416 -6.50 0.95 17.53
CA ALA A 416 -5.57 0.17 18.36
C ALA A 416 -4.44 -0.51 17.58
N ALA A 417 -4.60 -0.77 16.28
CA ALA A 417 -3.61 -1.46 15.46
C ALA A 417 -2.19 -0.83 15.51
N PRO A 418 -2.01 0.51 15.56
CA PRO A 418 -0.70 1.14 15.75
C PRO A 418 0.12 0.62 16.94
N VAL A 419 -0.53 0.18 18.02
CA VAL A 419 0.14 -0.28 19.25
C VAL A 419 0.96 -1.55 19.02
N ALA A 420 0.74 -2.25 17.90
CA ALA A 420 1.47 -3.45 17.49
C ALA A 420 3.01 -3.31 17.46
N VAL A 421 3.53 -2.09 17.26
CA VAL A 421 4.97 -1.82 17.19
C VAL A 421 5.59 -1.42 18.53
N TRP A 422 4.79 -1.22 19.59
CA TRP A 422 5.25 -0.66 20.86
C TRP A 422 6.32 -1.50 21.57
N SER A 423 6.13 -2.82 21.57
CA SER A 423 7.02 -3.77 22.24
C SER A 423 7.24 -5.01 21.38
N ASN A 424 8.26 -5.79 21.74
CA ASN A 424 8.50 -7.15 21.23
C ASN A 424 7.77 -8.22 22.06
N ASP A 425 7.22 -7.87 23.23
CA ASP A 425 6.38 -8.77 24.02
C ASP A 425 4.89 -8.56 23.66
N PRO A 426 4.19 -9.58 23.13
CA PRO A 426 2.77 -9.48 22.80
C PRO A 426 1.88 -9.18 24.00
N ALA A 427 2.29 -9.54 25.23
CA ALA A 427 1.54 -9.21 26.44
C ALA A 427 1.65 -7.72 26.81
N GLU A 428 2.82 -7.10 26.60
CA GLU A 428 2.99 -5.65 26.76
C GLU A 428 2.20 -4.88 25.70
N VAL A 429 2.17 -5.37 24.44
CA VAL A 429 1.33 -4.80 23.38
C VAL A 429 -0.15 -4.88 23.74
N PHE A 430 -0.62 -6.04 24.21
CA PHE A 430 -2.00 -6.20 24.64
C PHE A 430 -2.35 -5.22 25.76
N HIS A 431 -1.48 -5.10 26.77
CA HIS A 431 -1.69 -4.21 27.91
C HIS A 431 -1.72 -2.74 27.50
N ALA A 432 -0.78 -2.30 26.66
CA ALA A 432 -0.73 -0.94 26.14
C ALA A 432 -1.97 -0.62 25.29
N ALA A 433 -2.38 -1.53 24.41
CA ALA A 433 -3.55 -1.31 23.56
C ALA A 433 -4.85 -1.25 24.36
N ALA A 434 -5.03 -2.17 25.31
CA ALA A 434 -6.14 -2.10 26.24
C ALA A 434 -6.10 -0.80 27.07
N GLY A 435 -4.92 -0.35 27.50
CA GLY A 435 -4.75 0.84 28.33
C GLY A 435 -5.08 2.13 27.58
N THR A 436 -4.62 2.25 26.33
CA THR A 436 -4.96 3.39 25.46
C THR A 436 -6.45 3.44 25.11
N ALA A 437 -7.11 2.28 24.98
CA ALA A 437 -8.56 2.21 24.81
C ALA A 437 -9.32 2.58 26.09
N ALA A 438 -8.84 2.14 27.26
CA ALA A 438 -9.42 2.42 28.57
C ALA A 438 -9.41 3.92 28.95
N LEU A 439 -8.60 4.74 28.27
CA LEU A 439 -8.66 6.20 28.37
C LEU A 439 -10.06 6.76 28.02
N THR A 440 -10.82 6.06 27.18
CA THR A 440 -12.18 6.49 26.79
C THR A 440 -13.27 5.45 26.99
N HIS A 441 -12.95 4.15 26.97
CA HIS A 441 -13.93 3.06 27.08
C HIS A 441 -13.68 2.24 28.35
N GLY A 442 -14.54 2.41 29.37
CA GLY A 442 -14.33 1.78 30.67
C GLY A 442 -14.83 0.34 30.80
N HIS A 443 -15.66 -0.16 29.88
CA HIS A 443 -16.13 -1.55 29.92
C HIS A 443 -15.08 -2.51 29.33
N PRO A 444 -14.86 -3.71 29.91
CA PRO A 444 -13.95 -4.72 29.39
C PRO A 444 -14.04 -4.97 27.89
N SER A 445 -15.22 -5.23 27.34
CA SER A 445 -15.39 -5.46 25.89
C SER A 445 -15.01 -4.26 24.99
N GLY A 446 -15.05 -3.03 25.53
CA GLY A 446 -14.61 -1.82 24.84
C GLY A 446 -13.08 -1.69 24.75
N TYR A 447 -12.33 -2.17 25.75
CA TYR A 447 -10.86 -2.07 25.76
C TYR A 447 -10.12 -3.39 25.47
N LEU A 448 -10.72 -4.55 25.74
CA LEU A 448 -10.11 -5.85 25.45
C LEU A 448 -10.09 -6.14 23.94
N SER A 449 -11.08 -5.67 23.20
CA SER A 449 -11.09 -5.70 21.73
C SER A 449 -9.85 -5.02 21.12
N ALA A 450 -9.47 -3.86 21.66
CA ALA A 450 -8.25 -3.14 21.29
C ALA A 450 -6.98 -3.95 21.55
N GLY A 451 -6.89 -4.57 22.74
CA GLY A 451 -5.82 -5.50 23.10
C GLY A 451 -5.70 -6.64 22.10
N VAL A 452 -6.84 -7.26 21.74
CA VAL A 452 -6.86 -8.37 20.79
C VAL A 452 -6.41 -7.94 19.39
N LEU A 453 -6.94 -6.84 18.85
CA LEU A 453 -6.55 -6.34 17.53
C LEU A 453 -5.04 -6.03 17.45
N ALA A 454 -4.53 -5.24 18.39
CA ALA A 454 -3.13 -4.83 18.38
C ALA A 454 -2.18 -6.03 18.47
N THR A 455 -2.52 -7.04 19.29
CA THR A 455 -1.72 -8.27 19.38
C THR A 455 -1.82 -9.13 18.13
N ILE A 456 -2.98 -9.22 17.47
CA ILE A 456 -3.09 -9.90 16.17
C ILE A 456 -2.17 -9.23 15.14
N VAL A 457 -2.25 -7.90 15.00
CA VAL A 457 -1.40 -7.14 14.07
C VAL A 457 0.08 -7.30 14.43
N HIS A 458 0.44 -7.26 15.72
CA HIS A 458 1.80 -7.47 16.22
C HIS A 458 2.41 -8.81 15.80
N GLN A 459 1.61 -9.87 15.85
CA GLN A 459 2.01 -11.22 15.44
C GLN A 459 2.13 -11.32 13.91
N LEU A 460 1.15 -10.77 13.19
CA LEU A 460 1.14 -10.76 11.72
C LEU A 460 2.35 -10.03 11.14
N ILE A 461 2.71 -8.85 11.65
CA ILE A 461 3.91 -8.12 11.18
C ILE A 461 5.22 -8.88 11.46
N ARG A 462 5.20 -9.86 12.37
CA ARG A 462 6.30 -10.79 12.66
C ARG A 462 6.17 -12.12 11.91
N SER A 463 5.36 -12.15 10.86
CA SER A 463 5.13 -13.31 9.98
C SER A 463 4.54 -14.54 10.68
N VAL A 464 3.86 -14.35 11.82
CA VAL A 464 3.05 -15.40 12.43
C VAL A 464 1.73 -15.51 11.66
N SER A 465 1.24 -16.72 11.41
CA SER A 465 -0.01 -16.95 10.68
C SER A 465 -1.20 -16.31 11.41
N LEU A 466 -2.28 -15.97 10.69
CA LEU A 466 -3.48 -15.42 11.32
C LEU A 466 -4.09 -16.40 12.33
N SER A 467 -4.15 -17.70 12.00
CA SER A 467 -4.69 -18.73 12.89
C SER A 467 -3.87 -18.88 14.18
N ASP A 468 -2.53 -18.87 14.09
CA ASP A 468 -1.66 -18.89 15.28
C ASP A 468 -1.76 -17.60 16.09
N SER A 469 -1.94 -16.45 15.42
CA SER A 469 -2.14 -15.16 16.06
C SER A 469 -3.45 -15.15 16.88
N VAL A 470 -4.55 -15.65 16.30
CA VAL A 470 -5.84 -15.81 16.98
C VAL A 470 -5.74 -16.78 18.17
N ARG A 471 -5.04 -17.91 17.99
CA ARG A 471 -4.84 -18.87 19.09
C ARG A 471 -4.02 -18.26 20.24
N MET A 472 -2.91 -17.57 19.93
CA MET A 472 -2.08 -16.93 20.95
C MET A 472 -2.83 -15.83 21.69
N VAL A 473 -3.52 -14.94 20.98
CA VAL A 473 -4.22 -13.83 21.62
C VAL A 473 -5.39 -14.32 22.47
N ARG A 474 -6.02 -15.45 22.11
CA ARG A 474 -6.99 -16.15 22.95
C ARG A 474 -6.39 -16.55 24.30
N GLU A 475 -5.18 -17.09 24.33
CA GLU A 475 -4.48 -17.47 25.57
C GLU A 475 -4.10 -16.26 26.44
N LEU A 476 -3.84 -15.10 25.84
CA LEU A 476 -3.62 -13.85 26.56
C LEU A 476 -4.94 -13.29 27.10
N LEU A 477 -5.98 -13.25 26.27
CA LEU A 477 -7.29 -12.69 26.59
C LEU A 477 -7.92 -13.37 27.82
N ILE A 478 -7.87 -14.70 27.93
CA ILE A 478 -8.47 -15.43 29.07
C ILE A 478 -7.85 -15.10 30.44
N ARG A 479 -6.68 -14.43 30.45
CA ARG A 479 -6.02 -13.98 31.69
C ARG A 479 -6.61 -12.66 32.20
N TRP A 480 -7.39 -11.97 31.39
CA TRP A 480 -8.04 -10.71 31.75
C TRP A 480 -9.41 -10.94 32.37
N ARG A 481 -9.76 -10.11 33.36
CA ARG A 481 -11.11 -10.12 33.94
C ARG A 481 -12.11 -9.51 32.95
N GLY A 482 -13.30 -10.10 32.84
CA GLY A 482 -14.35 -9.62 31.95
C GLY A 482 -14.12 -9.97 30.47
N HIS A 483 -13.28 -10.98 30.20
CA HIS A 483 -12.93 -11.40 28.85
C HIS A 483 -14.03 -12.17 28.11
N GLU A 484 -15.07 -12.61 28.83
CA GLU A 484 -15.98 -13.65 28.34
C GLU A 484 -16.80 -13.20 27.12
N GLU A 485 -17.20 -11.93 27.03
CA GLU A 485 -17.89 -11.38 25.85
C GLU A 485 -16.96 -11.33 24.64
N GLN A 486 -15.76 -10.77 24.82
CA GLN A 486 -14.76 -10.68 23.77
C GLN A 486 -14.34 -12.06 23.25
N LEU A 487 -14.18 -13.03 24.15
CA LEU A 487 -13.83 -14.40 23.81
C LEU A 487 -14.95 -15.05 22.99
N ARG A 488 -16.21 -14.90 23.38
CA ARG A 488 -17.37 -15.43 22.63
C ARG A 488 -17.46 -14.82 21.24
N ALA A 489 -17.22 -13.52 21.10
CA ALA A 489 -17.26 -12.83 19.80
C ALA A 489 -16.15 -13.36 18.86
N MET A 490 -14.93 -13.51 19.37
CA MET A 490 -13.80 -14.05 18.61
C MET A 490 -13.98 -15.54 18.23
N ASP A 491 -14.47 -16.36 19.16
CA ASP A 491 -14.80 -17.77 18.90
C ASP A 491 -15.95 -17.88 17.87
N THR A 492 -16.90 -16.94 17.88
CA THR A 492 -17.99 -16.86 16.88
C THR A 492 -17.46 -16.52 15.50
N ALA A 493 -16.61 -15.49 15.37
CA ALA A 493 -15.99 -15.12 14.09
C ALA A 493 -15.25 -16.30 13.45
N THR A 494 -14.45 -17.03 14.26
CA THR A 494 -13.68 -18.20 13.81
C THR A 494 -14.60 -19.32 13.33
N ARG A 495 -15.64 -19.66 14.12
CA ARG A 495 -16.63 -20.69 13.77
C ARG A 495 -17.44 -20.34 12.52
N LEU A 496 -17.80 -19.07 12.34
CA LEU A 496 -18.57 -18.63 11.17
C LEU A 496 -17.73 -18.66 9.89
N ALA A 497 -16.44 -18.36 9.97
CA ALA A 497 -15.54 -18.46 8.80
C ALA A 497 -15.47 -19.90 8.25
N GLU A 498 -15.59 -20.93 9.09
CA GLU A 498 -15.65 -22.34 8.66
C GLU A 498 -16.91 -22.67 7.82
N ARG A 499 -17.97 -21.85 7.90
CA ARG A 499 -19.21 -22.00 7.11
C ARG A 499 -19.10 -21.33 5.72
N GLY A 500 -18.05 -20.56 5.47
CA GLY A 500 -17.86 -19.77 4.25
C GLY A 500 -18.39 -18.32 4.37
N VAL A 501 -18.50 -17.66 3.21
CA VAL A 501 -18.95 -16.26 3.11
C VAL A 501 -20.45 -16.16 3.40
N LEU A 502 -20.80 -15.37 4.41
CA LEU A 502 -22.16 -15.07 4.85
C LEU A 502 -22.72 -13.89 4.06
N THR A 503 -24.04 -13.86 3.95
CA THR A 503 -24.75 -12.67 3.46
C THR A 503 -24.67 -11.51 4.47
N PRO A 504 -24.81 -10.25 4.03
CA PRO A 504 -24.89 -9.09 4.91
C PRO A 504 -25.89 -9.23 6.07
N GLU A 505 -27.07 -9.80 5.78
CA GLU A 505 -28.13 -10.05 6.74
C GLU A 505 -27.71 -11.09 7.78
N GLU A 506 -27.02 -12.16 7.37
CA GLU A 506 -26.49 -13.17 8.27
C GLU A 506 -25.36 -12.62 9.15
N ILE A 507 -24.48 -11.76 8.63
CA ILE A 507 -23.44 -11.09 9.45
C ILE A 507 -24.11 -10.31 10.58
N THR A 508 -25.13 -9.50 10.26
CA THR A 508 -25.85 -8.70 11.26
C THR A 508 -26.59 -9.59 12.26
N ALA A 509 -27.20 -10.68 11.81
CA ALA A 509 -27.97 -11.57 12.67
C ALA A 509 -27.10 -12.46 13.60
N GLU A 510 -25.93 -12.90 13.13
CA GLU A 510 -25.09 -13.88 13.82
C GLU A 510 -23.95 -13.26 14.64
N ILE A 511 -23.45 -12.09 14.21
CA ILE A 511 -22.33 -11.39 14.88
C ILE A 511 -22.81 -10.11 15.55
N GLY A 512 -23.55 -9.28 14.81
CA GLY A 512 -24.06 -8.00 15.30
C GLY A 512 -23.85 -6.86 14.30
N GLU A 513 -24.06 -5.63 14.77
CA GLU A 513 -23.97 -4.44 13.91
C GLU A 513 -22.58 -3.79 13.97
N GLY A 514 -21.67 -4.25 14.83
CA GLY A 514 -20.31 -3.71 14.90
C GLY A 514 -20.17 -2.43 15.73
N ARG A 515 -21.25 -1.95 16.37
CA ARG A 515 -21.24 -0.71 17.17
C ARG A 515 -20.48 -0.81 18.49
N ILE A 516 -20.23 -2.04 18.93
CA ILE A 516 -19.47 -2.34 20.15
C ILE A 516 -18.17 -3.06 19.80
N GLY A 517 -17.13 -2.88 20.62
CA GLY A 517 -15.77 -3.26 20.28
C GLY A 517 -15.60 -4.75 19.99
N GLU A 518 -16.29 -5.62 20.72
CA GLU A 518 -16.24 -7.06 20.50
C GLU A 518 -16.89 -7.48 19.17
N GLU A 519 -17.97 -6.80 18.74
CA GLU A 519 -18.64 -7.04 17.47
C GLU A 519 -17.81 -6.50 16.30
N ALA A 520 -17.31 -5.26 16.41
CA ALA A 520 -16.46 -4.64 15.39
C ALA A 520 -15.25 -5.54 15.06
N LEU A 521 -14.60 -6.03 16.12
CA LEU A 521 -13.50 -6.96 15.98
C LEU A 521 -13.92 -8.30 15.37
N ALA A 522 -15.06 -8.84 15.80
CA ALA A 522 -15.54 -10.12 15.29
C ALA A 522 -15.89 -10.06 13.80
N ILE A 523 -16.55 -8.99 13.34
CA ILE A 523 -16.88 -8.78 11.91
C ILE A 523 -15.60 -8.63 11.09
N GLY A 524 -14.68 -7.76 11.53
CA GLY A 524 -13.42 -7.53 10.83
C GLY A 524 -12.56 -8.80 10.75
N LEU A 525 -12.41 -9.54 11.85
CA LEU A 525 -11.68 -10.81 11.90
C LEU A 525 -12.37 -11.89 11.04
N TYR A 526 -13.69 -12.02 11.14
CA TYR A 526 -14.48 -12.94 10.33
C TYR A 526 -14.24 -12.71 8.84
N ALA A 527 -14.29 -11.44 8.40
CA ALA A 527 -14.14 -11.12 6.99
C ALA A 527 -12.76 -11.52 6.43
N VAL A 528 -11.69 -11.36 7.22
CA VAL A 528 -10.34 -11.82 6.83
C VAL A 528 -10.24 -13.36 6.85
N LEU A 529 -10.89 -14.04 7.80
CA LEU A 529 -10.86 -15.50 7.87
C LEU A 529 -11.71 -16.17 6.77
N ALA A 530 -12.76 -15.50 6.30
CA ALA A 530 -13.71 -16.02 5.33
C ALA A 530 -13.33 -15.74 3.86
N THR A 531 -12.25 -15.00 3.61
CA THR A 531 -11.83 -14.58 2.27
C THR A 531 -10.32 -14.78 2.07
N ASP A 532 -9.89 -14.88 0.81
CA ASP A 532 -8.48 -15.17 0.47
C ASP A 532 -7.68 -13.94 0.03
N ASN A 533 -8.33 -12.77 -0.05
CA ASN A 533 -7.68 -11.54 -0.50
C ASN A 533 -8.20 -10.30 0.23
N LEU A 534 -7.34 -9.29 0.30
CA LEU A 534 -7.55 -8.06 1.04
C LEU A 534 -8.78 -7.27 0.57
N ARG A 535 -9.02 -7.20 -0.76
CA ARG A 535 -10.15 -6.48 -1.34
C ARG A 535 -11.47 -7.07 -0.86
N ASP A 536 -11.64 -8.37 -1.03
CA ASP A 536 -12.90 -9.04 -0.70
C ASP A 536 -13.14 -9.06 0.81
N ALA A 537 -12.08 -9.18 1.63
CA ALA A 537 -12.18 -9.03 3.08
C ALA A 537 -12.77 -7.67 3.45
N MET A 538 -12.22 -6.57 2.92
CA MET A 538 -12.72 -5.24 3.23
C MET A 538 -14.16 -5.04 2.73
N LEU A 539 -14.49 -5.46 1.51
CA LEU A 539 -15.85 -5.33 0.98
C LEU A 539 -16.86 -6.14 1.80
N LEU A 540 -16.49 -7.34 2.26
CA LEU A 540 -17.31 -8.16 3.15
C LEU A 540 -17.51 -7.49 4.51
N SER A 541 -16.47 -6.82 5.04
CA SER A 541 -16.52 -6.16 6.34
C SER A 541 -17.41 -4.92 6.36
N VAL A 542 -17.57 -4.19 5.25
CA VAL A 542 -18.34 -2.93 5.23
C VAL A 542 -19.79 -3.10 4.78
N ASN A 543 -20.09 -4.15 3.99
CA ASN A 543 -21.43 -4.39 3.44
C ASN A 543 -22.34 -5.11 4.44
N HIS A 544 -22.74 -4.43 5.52
CA HIS A 544 -23.78 -4.86 6.46
C HIS A 544 -24.55 -3.66 7.02
N SER A 545 -25.61 -3.88 7.79
CA SER A 545 -26.54 -2.83 8.24
C SER A 545 -26.05 -1.99 9.45
N GLY A 546 -24.74 -1.90 9.65
CA GLY A 546 -24.16 -1.49 10.92
C GLY A 546 -23.09 -0.41 10.83
N ASP A 547 -22.12 -0.52 11.73
CA ASP A 547 -21.00 0.38 11.91
C ASP A 547 -19.87 0.07 10.91
N SER A 548 -20.14 0.36 9.63
CA SER A 548 -19.37 -0.13 8.48
C SER A 548 -17.94 0.40 8.41
N ASP A 549 -17.65 1.63 8.84
CA ASP A 549 -16.29 2.18 8.86
C ASP A 549 -15.43 1.54 9.95
N SER A 550 -15.99 1.37 11.16
CA SER A 550 -15.30 0.70 12.27
C SER A 550 -15.03 -0.78 12.01
N THR A 551 -15.93 -1.52 11.38
CA THR A 551 -15.64 -2.90 10.93
C THR A 551 -14.64 -2.92 9.78
N GLY A 552 -14.74 -1.94 8.88
CA GLY A 552 -13.83 -1.71 7.76
C GLY A 552 -12.38 -1.50 8.20
N ILE A 553 -12.12 -0.56 9.10
CA ILE A 553 -10.76 -0.27 9.58
C ILE A 553 -10.15 -1.45 10.33
N VAL A 554 -10.94 -2.14 11.16
CA VAL A 554 -10.47 -3.33 11.87
C VAL A 554 -10.13 -4.45 10.89
N CYS A 555 -10.98 -4.70 9.89
CA CYS A 555 -10.69 -5.64 8.81
C CYS A 555 -9.42 -5.25 8.05
N GLY A 556 -9.33 -4.00 7.61
CA GLY A 556 -8.21 -3.45 6.86
C GLY A 556 -6.89 -3.55 7.63
N ASN A 557 -6.89 -3.28 8.94
CA ASN A 557 -5.70 -3.44 9.77
C ASN A 557 -5.21 -4.90 9.81
N ILE A 558 -6.12 -5.86 9.93
CA ILE A 558 -5.77 -7.30 9.97
C ILE A 558 -5.35 -7.78 8.57
N ALA A 559 -6.19 -7.57 7.56
CA ALA A 559 -5.95 -7.99 6.18
C ALA A 559 -4.68 -7.35 5.61
N GLY A 560 -4.48 -6.05 5.86
CA GLY A 560 -3.27 -5.32 5.47
C GLY A 560 -2.00 -5.92 6.09
N ALA A 561 -2.05 -6.38 7.35
CA ALA A 561 -0.93 -7.08 7.97
C ALA A 561 -0.72 -8.51 7.44
N VAL A 562 -1.78 -9.18 6.98
CA VAL A 562 -1.70 -10.50 6.32
C VAL A 562 -1.07 -10.39 4.94
N HIS A 563 -1.59 -9.50 4.09
CA HIS A 563 -1.25 -9.43 2.66
C HIS A 563 -0.16 -8.40 2.35
N GLY A 564 0.15 -7.49 3.28
CA GLY A 564 1.06 -6.38 3.05
C GLY A 564 0.48 -5.31 2.12
N MET A 565 1.23 -4.21 1.95
CA MET A 565 0.87 -3.13 1.03
C MET A 565 0.61 -3.63 -0.39
N ARG A 566 1.33 -4.66 -0.87
CA ARG A 566 1.09 -5.26 -2.20
C ARG A 566 -0.30 -5.87 -2.39
N GLY A 567 -1.00 -6.19 -1.31
CA GLY A 567 -2.35 -6.76 -1.36
C GLY A 567 -3.45 -5.72 -1.62
N ILE A 568 -3.14 -4.44 -1.50
CA ILE A 568 -4.10 -3.35 -1.68
C ILE A 568 -4.37 -3.12 -3.17
N PRO A 569 -5.63 -3.05 -3.63
CA PRO A 569 -5.94 -2.64 -5.00
C PRO A 569 -5.26 -1.32 -5.36
N HIS A 570 -4.47 -1.33 -6.43
CA HIS A 570 -3.48 -0.29 -6.73
C HIS A 570 -4.06 1.13 -6.91
N ASP A 571 -5.33 1.22 -7.28
CA ASP A 571 -6.07 2.44 -7.54
C ASP A 571 -6.69 3.04 -6.27
N TRP A 572 -6.93 2.23 -5.24
CA TRP A 572 -7.63 2.68 -4.02
C TRP A 572 -6.84 3.72 -3.20
N PRO A 573 -5.53 3.55 -2.94
CA PRO A 573 -4.77 4.55 -2.20
C PRO A 573 -4.76 5.93 -2.86
N SER A 574 -4.88 6.00 -4.19
CA SER A 574 -4.80 7.26 -4.95
C SER A 574 -5.95 8.22 -4.69
N VAL A 575 -7.10 7.70 -4.21
CA VAL A 575 -8.29 8.50 -3.88
C VAL A 575 -8.48 8.66 -2.38
N LEU A 576 -7.65 8.03 -1.54
CA LEU A 576 -7.78 8.07 -0.08
C LEU A 576 -7.40 9.44 0.48
N GLU A 577 -8.30 10.02 1.28
CA GLU A 577 -8.03 11.24 2.05
C GLU A 577 -6.81 11.04 2.96
N LEU A 578 -5.90 12.01 2.95
CA LEU A 578 -4.70 12.00 3.78
C LEU A 578 -3.74 10.81 3.57
N HIS A 579 -3.81 10.12 2.42
CA HIS A 579 -2.90 9.00 2.09
C HIS A 579 -1.42 9.34 2.39
N ASP A 580 -0.93 10.49 1.91
CA ASP A 580 0.46 10.93 2.12
C ASP A 580 0.81 11.10 3.61
N VAL A 581 -0.13 11.56 4.43
CA VAL A 581 0.07 11.74 5.88
C VAL A 581 0.08 10.38 6.59
N ILE A 582 -0.83 9.48 6.22
CA ILE A 582 -0.88 8.09 6.75
C ILE A 582 0.43 7.38 6.43
N GLU A 583 0.88 7.46 5.18
CA GLU A 583 2.09 6.78 4.71
C GLU A 583 3.35 7.38 5.35
N ALA A 584 3.44 8.71 5.46
CA ALA A 584 4.55 9.39 6.12
C ALA A 584 4.63 9.06 7.61
N LEU A 585 3.51 9.08 8.34
CA LEU A 585 3.50 8.74 9.77
C LEU A 585 3.84 7.26 10.00
N SER A 586 3.38 6.38 9.12
CA SER A 586 3.70 4.95 9.17
C SER A 586 5.17 4.67 8.90
N ARG A 587 5.79 5.37 7.93
CA ARG A 587 7.24 5.34 7.72
C ARG A 587 8.00 5.87 8.94
N ASP A 588 7.52 6.96 9.53
CA ASP A 588 8.18 7.56 10.68
C ASP A 588 8.13 6.64 11.90
N ALA A 589 7.03 5.90 12.10
CA ALA A 589 6.94 4.87 13.12
C ALA A 589 7.92 3.72 12.87
N LEU A 590 8.00 3.21 11.63
CA LEU A 590 8.98 2.17 11.28
C LEU A 590 10.42 2.63 11.52
N ALA A 591 10.73 3.91 11.29
CA ALA A 591 12.03 4.47 11.61
C ALA A 591 12.27 4.58 13.12
N GLU A 592 11.31 5.12 13.89
CA GLU A 592 11.44 5.31 15.35
C GLU A 592 11.53 3.99 16.13
N PHE A 593 10.82 2.95 15.69
CA PHE A 593 10.85 1.62 16.33
C PHE A 593 11.89 0.67 15.70
N SER A 594 12.74 1.17 14.80
CA SER A 594 13.86 0.40 14.26
C SER A 594 15.00 0.26 15.28
N PRO A 595 15.99 -0.63 15.04
CA PRO A 595 17.19 -0.72 15.87
C PRO A 595 18.03 0.57 15.92
N GLU A 596 17.93 1.42 14.88
CA GLU A 596 18.70 2.66 14.72
C GLU A 596 17.78 3.85 14.48
N PRO A 597 17.01 4.26 15.51
CA PRO A 597 16.03 5.32 15.35
C PRO A 597 16.68 6.69 15.10
N PRO A 598 16.02 7.60 14.36
CA PRO A 598 16.58 8.92 14.10
C PRO A 598 16.94 9.67 15.38
N THR A 599 18.09 10.35 15.38
CA THR A 599 18.63 11.08 16.55
C THR A 599 18.85 12.56 16.29
N ASP A 600 18.56 13.03 15.08
CA ASP A 600 18.74 14.43 14.74
C ASP A 600 17.68 15.32 15.44
N ALA A 601 18.03 16.58 15.66
CA ALA A 601 17.15 17.50 16.36
C ALA A 601 15.88 17.88 15.57
N ALA A 602 15.81 17.61 14.25
CA ALA A 602 14.58 17.80 13.50
C ALA A 602 13.55 16.73 13.85
N TRP A 603 13.99 15.51 14.14
CA TRP A 603 13.12 14.43 14.60
C TRP A 603 12.39 14.77 15.91
N THR A 604 13.12 15.21 16.93
CA THR A 604 12.52 15.60 18.23
C THR A 604 11.68 16.87 18.17
N ARG A 605 11.89 17.73 17.17
CA ARG A 605 10.97 18.85 16.87
C ARG A 605 9.69 18.41 16.17
N ARG A 606 9.79 17.38 15.31
CA ARG A 606 8.64 16.79 14.60
C ARG A 606 7.76 16.00 15.57
N TYR A 607 8.39 15.28 16.50
CA TYR A 607 7.77 14.47 17.54
C TYR A 607 8.26 14.89 18.94
N PRO A 608 7.75 16.02 19.47
CA PRO A 608 8.08 16.45 20.82
C PRO A 608 7.61 15.43 21.86
N ALA A 609 8.54 15.00 22.70
CA ALA A 609 8.28 14.22 23.91
C ALA A 609 7.83 15.15 25.05
N TRP A 610 6.93 14.66 25.92
CA TRP A 610 6.32 15.42 27.02
C TRP A 610 6.58 14.82 28.39
#